data_AF-A0A9X0FFA9-F1
#
_entry.id   AF-A0A9X0FFA9-F1
#
_cell.length_a   1.000
_cell.length_b   1.000
_cell.length_c   1.000
_cell.angle_alpha   90.00
_cell.angle_beta   90.00
_cell.angle_gamma   90.00
#
_symmetry.space_group_name_H-M   'P 1'
#
loop_
_entity.id
_entity.type
_entity.pdbx_description
1 polymer ?
#
loop_
_entity_poly.entity_id
_entity_poly.type
_entity_poly.pdbx_seq_one_letter_code
_entity_poly.pdbx_strand_id
1 'polypeptide(L)'
;MSLAMDDHGQPIRMLLFIRHAWGLAEDLALPELNPVPETGSSAMPDEAARNLWERRWMRTWSNAWGVKAHGAHRVPGLSAITTAASRATDNDFWTAQYGREGIDLTAFEQWEQMFDPLLGIDLDPVLRSPQVEPVLVAAWERGLTDLTVVPWAGHCMHKLSDSHLVTSFDTAASWSLLRQALAEWIRTPLA
;
A
#
# COMPACT_ATOMS: atom_id res chain seq x y z
N MET A 1 6.82 -5.30 22.44
CA MET A 1 6.10 -5.50 21.17
C MET A 1 6.92 -4.84 20.07
N SER A 2 6.99 -5.43 18.88
CA SER A 2 7.74 -4.89 17.74
C SER A 2 6.76 -4.63 16.60
N LEU A 3 6.90 -3.49 15.94
CA LEU A 3 6.17 -3.19 14.71
C LEU A 3 6.98 -3.75 13.54
N ALA A 4 6.44 -4.71 12.80
CA ALA A 4 7.10 -5.23 11.61
C ALA A 4 6.72 -4.33 10.42
N MET A 5 7.73 -3.80 9.72
CA MET A 5 7.51 -3.22 8.40
C MET A 5 7.38 -4.38 7.42
N ASP A 6 6.26 -4.43 6.72
CA ASP A 6 6.02 -5.47 5.73
C ASP A 6 6.75 -5.15 4.41
N ASP A 7 7.81 -5.90 4.13
CA ASP A 7 8.59 -5.82 2.88
C ASP A 7 7.87 -6.50 1.68
N HIS A 8 6.78 -7.24 1.91
CA HIS A 8 5.99 -7.89 0.87
C HIS A 8 5.04 -6.91 0.15
N GLY A 9 5.47 -5.66 -0.06
CA GLY A 9 4.72 -4.60 -0.73
C GLY A 9 4.78 -4.65 -2.26
N GLN A 10 5.65 -5.47 -2.85
CA GLN A 10 5.85 -5.55 -4.30
C GLN A 10 4.56 -5.73 -5.12
N PRO A 11 3.60 -6.62 -4.78
CA PRO A 11 2.35 -6.73 -5.55
C PRO A 11 1.53 -5.44 -5.57
N ILE A 12 1.53 -4.69 -4.46
CA ILE A 12 0.85 -3.39 -4.36
C ILE A 12 1.58 -2.36 -5.21
N ARG A 13 2.92 -2.33 -5.15
CA ARG A 13 3.73 -1.42 -5.96
C ARG A 13 3.58 -1.68 -7.45
N MET A 14 3.60 -2.93 -7.90
CA MET A 14 3.30 -3.32 -9.29
C MET A 14 1.94 -2.81 -9.74
N LEU A 15 0.89 -2.95 -8.92
CA LEU A 15 -0.44 -2.43 -9.27
C LEU A 15 -0.46 -0.90 -9.34
N LEU A 16 0.25 -0.20 -8.46
CA LEU A 16 0.38 1.26 -8.53
C LEU A 16 1.10 1.71 -9.81
N PHE A 17 2.17 1.00 -10.20
CA PHE A 17 2.88 1.23 -11.46
C PHE A 17 1.97 1.03 -12.67
N ILE A 18 1.25 -0.10 -12.74
CA ILE A 18 0.29 -0.39 -13.81
C ILE A 18 -0.81 0.68 -13.87
N ARG A 19 -1.36 1.07 -12.72
CA ARG A 19 -2.38 2.12 -12.64
C ARG A 19 -1.88 3.42 -13.26
N HIS A 20 -0.67 3.83 -12.88
CA HIS A 20 -0.04 5.05 -13.37
C HIS A 20 0.25 4.96 -14.88
N ALA A 21 0.87 3.87 -15.33
CA ALA A 21 1.25 3.68 -16.72
C ALA A 21 0.06 3.59 -17.68
N TRP A 22 -1.05 2.98 -17.25
CA TRP A 22 -2.19 2.70 -18.12
C TRP A 22 -3.35 3.69 -17.94
N GLY A 23 -3.26 4.59 -16.94
CA GLY A 23 -4.32 5.53 -16.58
C GLY A 23 -5.61 4.82 -16.15
N LEU A 24 -5.49 3.76 -15.34
CA LEU A 24 -6.65 3.00 -14.86
C LEU A 24 -7.18 3.56 -13.55
N ALA A 25 -8.48 3.35 -13.27
CA ALA A 25 -9.05 3.61 -11.95
C ALA A 25 -8.77 5.05 -11.45
N GLU A 26 -8.89 6.03 -12.35
CA GLU A 26 -8.66 7.46 -12.05
C GLU A 26 -9.74 8.02 -11.11
N ASP A 27 -10.89 7.37 -11.05
CA ASP A 27 -11.98 7.65 -10.12
C ASP A 27 -11.67 7.25 -8.68
N LEU A 28 -10.71 6.35 -8.45
CA LEU A 28 -10.22 6.05 -7.11
C LEU A 28 -9.34 7.17 -6.58
N ALA A 29 -9.76 7.75 -5.46
CA ALA A 29 -8.99 8.74 -4.71
C ALA A 29 -7.82 8.07 -3.96
N LEU A 30 -6.76 7.75 -4.69
CA LEU A 30 -5.48 7.32 -4.13
C LEU A 30 -4.51 8.53 -4.07
N PRO A 31 -3.66 8.62 -3.03
CA PRO A 31 -2.60 9.62 -3.01
C PRO A 31 -1.68 9.51 -4.23
N GLU A 32 -1.08 10.64 -4.61
CA GLU A 32 -0.04 10.67 -5.66
C GLU A 32 1.16 9.81 -5.27
N LEU A 33 1.89 9.32 -6.28
CA LEU A 33 3.08 8.51 -6.04
C LEU A 33 4.29 9.39 -5.79
N ASN A 34 5.11 9.01 -4.80
CA ASN A 34 6.41 9.63 -4.57
C ASN A 34 7.44 8.51 -4.29
N PRO A 35 8.44 8.32 -5.17
CA PRO A 35 8.65 9.03 -6.44
C PRO A 35 7.62 8.63 -7.50
N VAL A 36 7.41 9.51 -8.47
CA VAL A 36 6.56 9.22 -9.65
C VAL A 36 7.34 8.26 -10.57
N PRO A 37 6.75 7.11 -10.96
CA PRO A 37 7.44 6.18 -11.85
C PRO A 37 7.61 6.74 -13.26
N GLU A 38 8.80 6.58 -13.83
CA GLU A 38 8.96 6.65 -15.28
C GLU A 38 8.38 5.36 -15.88
N THR A 39 7.42 5.47 -16.80
CA THR A 39 6.65 4.32 -17.27
C THR A 39 7.33 3.55 -18.40
N GLY A 40 8.42 4.09 -18.96
CA GLY A 40 9.11 3.50 -20.11
C GLY A 40 8.17 3.26 -21.28
N SER A 41 8.21 2.07 -21.87
CA SER A 41 7.29 1.65 -22.93
C SER A 41 5.97 1.05 -22.43
N SER A 42 5.65 1.16 -21.13
CA SER A 42 4.42 0.59 -20.57
C SER A 42 3.19 1.27 -21.17
N ALA A 43 2.30 0.45 -21.70
CA ALA A 43 1.03 0.90 -22.27
C ALA A 43 0.00 -0.21 -22.11
N MET A 44 -1.26 0.17 -21.91
CA MET A 44 -2.36 -0.79 -21.80
C MET A 44 -2.45 -1.62 -23.08
N PRO A 45 -2.46 -2.97 -22.99
CA PRO A 45 -2.59 -3.82 -24.18
C PRO A 45 -3.94 -3.65 -24.89
N ASP A 46 -3.92 -3.70 -26.22
CA ASP A 46 -5.09 -3.53 -27.08
C ASP A 46 -6.00 -4.78 -27.16
N GLU A 47 -5.61 -5.89 -26.51
CA GLU A 47 -6.39 -7.14 -26.50
C GLU A 47 -7.78 -7.02 -25.85
N ALA A 48 -7.99 -5.98 -25.03
CA ALA A 48 -9.23 -5.76 -24.31
C ALA A 48 -9.56 -4.28 -24.13
N ALA A 49 -10.85 -4.00 -23.98
CA ALA A 49 -11.32 -2.67 -23.66
C ALA A 49 -10.86 -2.21 -22.26
N ARG A 50 -10.61 -0.90 -22.11
CA ARG A 50 -10.20 -0.24 -20.85
C ARG A 50 -11.00 -0.71 -19.63
N ASN A 51 -12.33 -0.78 -19.77
CA ASN A 51 -13.22 -1.17 -18.67
C ASN A 51 -12.96 -2.60 -18.14
N LEU A 52 -12.45 -3.51 -18.99
CA LEU A 52 -12.07 -4.85 -18.54
C LEU A 52 -10.77 -4.79 -17.74
N TRP A 53 -9.80 -4.01 -18.19
CA TRP A 53 -8.55 -3.78 -17.48
C TRP A 53 -8.75 -3.10 -16.13
N GLU A 54 -9.63 -2.11 -16.05
CA GLU A 54 -10.02 -1.48 -14.78
C GLU A 54 -10.64 -2.49 -13.82
N ARG A 55 -11.58 -3.33 -14.29
CA ARG A 55 -12.17 -4.38 -13.44
C ARG A 55 -11.14 -5.41 -12.96
N ARG A 56 -10.20 -5.80 -13.84
CA ARG A 56 -9.10 -6.71 -13.49
C ARG A 56 -8.22 -6.08 -12.42
N TRP A 57 -7.81 -4.83 -12.62
CA TRP A 57 -7.00 -4.07 -11.68
C TRP A 57 -7.69 -3.92 -10.32
N MET A 58 -8.96 -3.51 -10.31
CA MET A 58 -9.76 -3.37 -9.08
C MET A 58 -9.85 -4.65 -8.27
N ARG A 59 -10.08 -5.79 -8.95
CA ARG A 59 -10.10 -7.10 -8.29
C ARG A 59 -8.75 -7.46 -7.69
N THR A 60 -7.67 -7.28 -8.45
CA THR A 60 -6.32 -7.60 -7.97
C THR A 60 -5.87 -6.66 -6.85
N TRP A 61 -6.26 -5.38 -6.91
CA TRP A 61 -6.06 -4.40 -5.84
C TRP A 61 -6.72 -4.85 -4.54
N SER A 62 -8.03 -5.17 -4.57
CA SER A 62 -8.73 -5.67 -3.39
C SER A 62 -8.10 -6.95 -2.83
N ASN A 63 -7.71 -7.89 -3.70
CA ASN A 63 -7.07 -9.14 -3.27
C ASN A 63 -5.71 -8.90 -2.61
N ALA A 64 -4.87 -8.03 -3.16
CA ALA A 64 -3.55 -7.72 -2.62
C ALA A 64 -3.63 -7.17 -1.19
N TRP A 65 -4.62 -6.32 -0.91
CA TRP A 65 -4.89 -5.81 0.43
C TRP A 65 -5.54 -6.84 1.35
N GLY A 66 -6.40 -7.70 0.81
CA GLY A 66 -7.03 -8.80 1.54
C GLY A 66 -6.02 -9.81 2.11
N VAL A 67 -4.87 -10.02 1.45
CA VAL A 67 -3.78 -10.86 1.99
C VAL A 67 -3.18 -10.27 3.25
N LYS A 68 -3.04 -8.94 3.30
CA LYS A 68 -2.42 -8.23 4.43
C LYS A 68 -3.38 -8.00 5.59
N ALA A 69 -4.68 -8.14 5.35
CA ALA A 69 -5.72 -7.91 6.33
C ALA A 69 -6.25 -9.20 6.96
N HIS A 70 -6.36 -9.22 8.29
CA HIS A 70 -7.08 -10.27 9.00
C HIS A 70 -8.54 -9.85 9.20
N GLY A 71 -9.48 -10.45 8.46
CA GLY A 71 -10.91 -10.24 8.64
C GLY A 71 -11.50 -9.07 7.83
N ALA A 72 -12.38 -8.29 8.45
CA ALA A 72 -13.00 -7.12 7.85
C ALA A 72 -11.95 -6.01 7.67
N HIS A 73 -11.90 -5.42 6.48
CA HIS A 73 -10.88 -4.43 6.16
C HIS A 73 -11.34 -3.40 5.14
N ARG A 74 -10.63 -2.27 5.08
CA ARG A 74 -10.87 -1.20 4.12
C ARG A 74 -9.72 -1.10 3.16
N VAL A 75 -9.98 -1.40 1.90
CA VAL A 75 -9.00 -1.27 0.83
C VAL A 75 -8.77 0.22 0.54
N PRO A 76 -7.52 0.72 0.44
CA PRO A 76 -7.26 2.11 0.11
C PRO A 76 -7.93 2.54 -1.20
N GLY A 77 -8.56 3.72 -1.20
CA GLY A 77 -9.33 4.24 -2.32
C GLY A 77 -10.75 3.66 -2.47
N LEU A 78 -11.12 2.62 -1.70
CA LEU A 78 -12.46 2.05 -1.69
C LEU A 78 -13.24 2.41 -0.43
N SER A 79 -14.49 2.84 -0.62
CA SER A 79 -15.38 3.24 0.49
C SER A 79 -16.00 2.05 1.23
N ALA A 80 -16.09 0.87 0.60
CA ALA A 80 -16.75 -0.29 1.16
C ALA A 80 -15.81 -1.14 2.02
N ILE A 81 -16.32 -1.65 3.14
CA ILE A 81 -15.65 -2.72 3.89
C ILE A 81 -15.64 -3.98 3.03
N THR A 82 -14.47 -4.55 2.88
CA THR A 82 -14.27 -5.85 2.24
C THR A 82 -14.06 -6.90 3.34
N THR A 83 -14.71 -8.05 3.20
CA THR A 83 -14.41 -9.22 4.00
C THR A 83 -13.47 -10.11 3.18
N ALA A 84 -12.40 -10.60 3.81
CA ALA A 84 -11.44 -11.47 3.13
C ALA A 84 -12.15 -12.72 2.56
N ALA A 85 -12.32 -12.76 1.23
CA ALA A 85 -12.84 -13.92 0.53
C ALA A 85 -11.67 -14.82 0.17
N SER A 86 -11.40 -15.81 1.03
CA SER A 86 -10.32 -16.80 0.90
C SER A 86 -8.90 -16.24 1.01
N ARG A 87 -7.97 -17.08 1.46
CA ARG A 87 -6.53 -16.76 1.45
C ARG A 87 -6.09 -16.67 0.00
N ALA A 88 -5.55 -15.52 -0.40
CA ALA A 88 -4.95 -15.39 -1.72
C ALA A 88 -3.74 -16.34 -1.81
N THR A 89 -3.53 -16.89 -3.00
CA THR A 89 -2.43 -17.78 -3.34
C THR A 89 -1.38 -17.01 -4.12
N ASP A 90 -0.19 -17.59 -4.33
CA ASP A 90 0.83 -17.01 -5.24
C ASP A 90 0.32 -16.83 -6.69
N ASN A 91 -0.88 -17.31 -7.00
CA ASN A 91 -1.54 -17.10 -8.29
C ASN A 91 -2.32 -15.78 -8.37
N ASP A 92 -2.36 -14.99 -7.28
CA ASP A 92 -3.11 -13.73 -7.23
C ASP A 92 -2.30 -12.50 -7.68
N PHE A 93 -1.00 -12.65 -7.96
CA PHE A 93 -0.18 -11.60 -8.53
C PHE A 93 -0.63 -11.25 -9.96
N TRP A 94 -0.59 -9.97 -10.32
CA TRP A 94 -1.00 -9.50 -11.65
C TRP A 94 -0.36 -10.30 -12.78
N THR A 95 0.97 -10.46 -12.73
CA THR A 95 1.73 -11.13 -13.79
C THR A 95 1.45 -12.62 -13.90
N ALA A 96 0.98 -13.26 -12.83
CA ALA A 96 0.56 -14.66 -12.86
C ALA A 96 -0.82 -14.81 -13.54
N GLN A 97 -1.73 -13.86 -13.31
CA GLN A 97 -3.09 -13.91 -13.86
C GLN A 97 -3.21 -13.41 -15.30
N TYR A 98 -2.50 -12.33 -15.64
CA TYR A 98 -2.69 -11.61 -16.91
C TYR A 98 -1.39 -11.44 -17.71
N GLY A 99 -0.29 -12.03 -17.24
CA GLY A 99 1.00 -11.91 -17.90
C GLY A 99 1.66 -10.54 -17.71
N ARG A 100 2.70 -10.30 -18.52
CA ARG A 100 3.58 -9.13 -18.44
C ARG A 100 3.40 -8.17 -19.62
N GLU A 101 2.45 -8.46 -20.51
CA GLU A 101 2.21 -7.64 -21.69
C GLU A 101 1.77 -6.22 -21.29
N GLY A 102 2.30 -5.23 -22.01
CA GLY A 102 2.04 -3.81 -21.71
C GLY A 102 2.78 -3.25 -20.50
N ILE A 103 3.65 -4.04 -19.85
CA ILE A 103 4.46 -3.63 -18.70
C ILE A 103 5.93 -3.61 -19.12
N ASP A 104 6.54 -2.44 -19.08
CA ASP A 104 7.99 -2.29 -19.13
C ASP A 104 8.57 -2.68 -17.76
N LEU A 105 9.00 -3.94 -17.66
CA LEU A 105 9.55 -4.48 -16.41
C LEU A 105 10.85 -3.79 -16.00
N THR A 106 11.64 -3.29 -16.96
CA THR A 106 12.86 -2.56 -16.66
C THR A 106 12.53 -1.21 -16.03
N ALA A 107 11.53 -0.51 -16.55
CA ALA A 107 11.04 0.74 -15.95
C ALA A 107 10.44 0.50 -14.54
N PHE A 108 9.69 -0.59 -14.36
CA PHE A 108 9.18 -0.98 -13.04
C PHE A 108 10.32 -1.30 -12.05
N GLU A 109 11.32 -2.09 -12.47
CA GLU A 109 12.48 -2.44 -11.64
C GLU A 109 13.31 -1.21 -11.26
N GLN A 110 13.49 -0.27 -12.18
CA GLN A 110 14.17 1.01 -11.91
C GLN A 110 13.41 1.84 -10.88
N TRP A 111 12.09 1.89 -10.99
CA TRP A 111 11.25 2.56 -9.99
C TRP A 111 11.32 1.85 -8.63
N GLU A 112 11.31 0.51 -8.60
CA GLU A 112 11.49 -0.25 -7.35
C GLU A 112 12.81 0.07 -6.66
N GLN A 113 13.91 0.20 -7.41
CA GLN A 113 15.24 0.56 -6.88
C GLN A 113 15.27 1.95 -6.21
N MET A 114 14.35 2.85 -6.57
CA MET A 114 14.23 4.14 -5.89
C MET A 114 13.77 3.98 -4.43
N PHE A 115 13.17 2.83 -4.08
CA PHE A 115 12.78 2.50 -2.72
C PHE A 115 13.86 1.79 -1.92
N ASP A 116 14.92 1.26 -2.52
CA ASP A 116 15.97 0.54 -1.78
C ASP A 116 16.54 1.36 -0.60
N PRO A 117 16.84 2.67 -0.76
CA PRO A 117 17.27 3.50 0.36
C PRO A 117 16.18 3.69 1.43
N LEU A 118 14.91 3.63 1.04
CA LEU A 118 13.74 3.86 1.90
C LEU A 118 13.32 2.58 2.65
N LEU A 119 13.46 1.42 2.02
CA LEU A 119 13.21 0.10 2.61
C LEU A 119 14.32 -0.30 3.60
N GLY A 120 15.52 0.25 3.42
CA GLY A 120 16.65 0.10 4.36
C GLY A 120 16.63 1.06 5.54
N ILE A 121 15.61 1.92 5.70
CA ILE A 121 15.54 2.87 6.81
C ILE A 121 15.26 2.09 8.10
N ASP A 122 16.18 2.20 9.05
CA ASP A 122 15.93 1.83 10.44
C ASP A 122 14.91 2.79 11.05
N LEU A 123 13.70 2.29 11.32
CA LEU A 123 12.64 3.07 11.96
C LEU A 123 12.81 3.17 13.49
N ASP A 124 13.71 2.39 14.11
CA ASP A 124 13.88 2.38 15.56
C ASP A 124 14.11 3.78 16.16
N PRO A 125 14.94 4.67 15.57
CA PRO A 125 15.11 6.04 16.08
C PRO A 125 13.80 6.84 16.12
N VAL A 126 12.92 6.64 15.14
CA VAL A 126 11.61 7.30 15.06
C VAL A 126 10.64 6.68 16.05
N LEU A 127 10.59 5.35 16.12
CA LEU A 127 9.68 4.61 17.02
C LEU A 127 10.02 4.80 18.50
N ARG A 128 11.32 4.93 18.83
CA ARG A 128 11.83 5.18 20.20
C ARG A 128 11.89 6.66 20.56
N SER A 129 11.45 7.55 19.68
CA SER A 129 11.32 8.97 19.99
C SER A 129 10.38 9.14 21.18
N PRO A 130 10.73 9.94 22.20
CA PRO A 130 9.84 10.18 23.36
C PRO A 130 8.53 10.88 22.96
N GLN A 131 8.47 11.47 21.77
CA GLN A 131 7.25 12.05 21.20
C GLN A 131 6.32 10.98 20.58
N VAL A 132 6.86 9.85 20.11
CA VAL A 132 6.12 8.80 19.40
C VAL A 132 5.78 7.64 20.33
N GLU A 133 6.70 7.27 21.23
CA GLU A 133 6.56 6.10 22.11
C GLU A 133 5.20 6.04 22.85
N PRO A 134 4.67 7.13 23.46
CA PRO A 134 3.40 7.05 24.18
C PRO A 134 2.21 6.72 23.27
N VAL A 135 2.18 7.28 22.06
CA VAL A 135 1.07 7.03 21.12
C VAL A 135 1.21 5.67 20.45
N LEU A 136 2.44 5.20 20.23
CA LEU A 136 2.72 3.86 19.72
C LEU A 136 2.27 2.79 20.71
N VAL A 137 2.58 2.96 22.00
CA VAL A 137 2.09 2.06 23.07
C VAL A 137 0.57 2.04 23.11
N ALA A 138 -0.09 3.19 23.04
CA ALA A 138 -1.55 3.25 22.99
C ALA A 138 -2.13 2.56 21.74
N ALA A 139 -1.45 2.65 20.59
CA ALA A 139 -1.85 1.93 19.37
C ALA A 139 -1.69 0.42 19.53
N TRP A 140 -0.62 -0.06 20.17
CA TRP A 140 -0.42 -1.47 20.49
C TRP A 140 -1.48 -2.01 21.46
N GLU A 141 -1.79 -1.27 22.53
CA GLU A 141 -2.86 -1.62 23.46
C GLU A 141 -4.22 -1.72 22.76
N ARG A 142 -4.41 -0.96 21.68
CA ARG A 142 -5.62 -1.00 20.85
C ARG A 142 -5.61 -2.12 19.81
N GLY A 143 -4.48 -2.79 19.60
CA GLY A 143 -4.36 -3.97 18.74
C GLY A 143 -3.48 -3.79 17.51
N LEU A 144 -2.79 -2.66 17.33
CA LEU A 144 -1.89 -2.45 16.19
C LEU A 144 -0.74 -3.48 16.23
N THR A 145 -0.56 -4.23 15.16
CA THR A 145 0.53 -5.21 15.01
C THR A 145 1.35 -5.00 13.74
N ASP A 146 0.70 -4.50 12.68
CA ASP A 146 1.25 -4.47 11.34
C ASP A 146 1.31 -3.05 10.76
N LEU A 147 2.41 -2.75 10.07
CA LEU A 147 2.62 -1.51 9.33
C LEU A 147 3.02 -1.82 7.88
N THR A 148 2.20 -1.39 6.92
CA THR A 148 2.57 -1.40 5.49
C THR A 148 2.92 0.01 5.05
N VAL A 149 4.09 0.16 4.43
CA VAL A 149 4.55 1.41 3.85
C VAL A 149 4.39 1.35 2.33
N VAL A 150 3.77 2.38 1.75
CA VAL A 150 3.42 2.48 0.33
C VAL A 150 4.06 3.77 -0.24
N PRO A 151 4.44 3.79 -1.53
CA PRO A 151 5.07 4.96 -2.15
C PRO A 151 4.09 6.10 -2.46
N TRP A 152 3.35 6.54 -1.46
CA TRP A 152 2.46 7.69 -1.53
C TRP A 152 3.17 8.97 -1.10
N ALA A 153 2.81 10.07 -1.74
CA ALA A 153 3.34 11.39 -1.44
C ALA A 153 2.77 11.94 -0.14
N GLY A 154 3.63 12.54 0.70
CA GLY A 154 3.23 13.34 1.84
C GLY A 154 2.63 12.52 2.99
N HIS A 155 1.86 13.19 3.85
CA HIS A 155 1.25 12.53 5.00
C HIS A 155 0.14 11.56 4.56
N CYS A 156 0.25 10.29 4.98
CA CYS A 156 -0.78 9.29 4.72
C CYS A 156 -1.03 8.43 5.95
N MET A 157 -2.31 8.30 6.31
CA MET A 157 -2.81 7.38 7.32
C MET A 157 -4.04 6.69 6.75
N HIS A 158 -3.95 5.37 6.60
CA HIS A 158 -5.09 4.56 6.22
C HIS A 158 -5.21 3.34 7.13
N LYS A 159 -6.36 3.21 7.78
CA LYS A 159 -6.66 2.07 8.65
C LYS A 159 -7.20 0.92 7.81
N LEU A 160 -6.33 -0.06 7.50
CA LEU A 160 -6.71 -1.25 6.75
C LEU A 160 -7.60 -2.16 7.60
N SER A 161 -7.18 -2.46 8.83
CA SER A 161 -7.93 -3.25 9.82
C SER A 161 -7.73 -2.68 11.23
N ASP A 162 -8.36 -3.29 12.24
CA ASP A 162 -8.10 -2.95 13.65
C ASP A 162 -6.69 -3.34 14.15
N SER A 163 -5.89 -4.00 13.31
CA SER A 163 -4.51 -4.38 13.64
C SER A 163 -3.47 -3.86 12.65
N HIS A 164 -3.88 -3.16 11.59
CA HIS A 164 -3.02 -2.82 10.47
C HIS A 164 -3.13 -1.34 10.09
N LEU A 165 -1.99 -0.64 10.09
CA LEU A 165 -1.83 0.72 9.59
C LEU A 165 -1.12 0.71 8.24
N VAL A 166 -1.67 1.42 7.27
CA VAL A 166 -1.02 1.70 5.98
C VAL A 166 -0.62 3.17 5.96
N THR A 167 0.63 3.44 5.57
CA THR A 167 1.20 4.79 5.59
C THR A 167 2.18 5.00 4.44
N SER A 168 2.66 6.23 4.28
CA SER A 168 3.69 6.59 3.30
C SER A 168 5.10 6.51 3.91
N PHE A 169 6.13 6.43 3.05
CA PHE A 169 7.52 6.55 3.49
C PHE A 169 7.77 7.86 4.23
N ASP A 170 7.26 8.98 3.71
CA ASP A 170 7.38 10.31 4.33
C ASP A 170 6.80 10.32 5.75
N THR A 171 5.68 9.63 5.96
CA THR A 171 5.05 9.55 7.29
C THR A 171 5.83 8.64 8.23
N ALA A 172 6.26 7.46 7.76
CA ALA A 172 6.99 6.49 8.56
C ALA A 172 8.36 7.04 9.03
N ALA A 173 9.06 7.78 8.17
CA ALA A 173 10.38 8.33 8.45
C ALA A 173 10.36 9.60 9.34
N SER A 174 9.19 10.17 9.63
CA SER A 174 9.06 11.42 10.39
C SER A 174 8.33 11.20 11.71
N TRP A 175 8.98 11.52 12.85
CA TRP A 175 8.36 11.36 14.17
C TRP A 175 7.08 12.18 14.33
N SER A 176 7.01 13.36 13.72
CA SER A 176 5.84 14.24 13.85
C SER A 176 4.64 13.69 13.08
N LEU A 177 4.88 13.22 11.85
CA LEU A 177 3.86 12.65 10.99
C LEU A 177 3.43 11.26 11.48
N LEU A 178 4.36 10.41 11.90
CA LEU A 178 4.05 9.10 12.44
C LEU A 178 3.22 9.21 13.73
N ARG A 179 3.59 10.12 14.63
CA ARG A 179 2.81 10.39 15.84
C ARG A 179 1.38 10.82 15.50
N GLN A 180 1.22 11.68 14.50
CA GLN A 180 -0.09 12.11 14.03
C GLN A 180 -0.88 10.94 13.43
N ALA A 181 -0.27 10.14 12.55
CA ALA A 181 -0.91 8.98 11.92
C ALA A 181 -1.39 7.96 12.96
N LEU A 182 -0.56 7.66 13.98
CA LEU A 182 -0.94 6.75 15.06
C LEU A 182 -2.11 7.30 15.89
N ALA A 183 -2.10 8.59 16.23
CA ALA A 183 -3.18 9.24 16.96
C ALA A 183 -4.50 9.26 16.17
N GLU A 184 -4.43 9.40 14.85
CA GLU A 184 -5.59 9.29 13.97
C GLU A 184 -6.08 7.84 13.87
N TRP A 185 -5.17 6.87 13.68
CA TRP A 185 -5.51 5.45 13.62
C TRP A 185 -6.24 4.94 14.87
N ILE A 186 -5.80 5.38 16.06
CA ILE A 186 -6.46 5.05 17.35
C ILE A 186 -7.90 5.57 17.38
N ARG A 187 -8.15 6.77 16.84
CA ARG A 187 -9.47 7.42 16.85
C ARG A 187 -10.40 6.91 15.75
N THR A 188 -9.85 6.42 14.64
CA THR A 188 -10.65 5.95 13.51
C THR A 188 -11.32 4.61 13.82
N PRO A 189 -12.67 4.55 13.87
CA PRO A 189 -13.37 3.29 14.01
C PRO A 189 -13.30 2.49 12.70
N LEU A 190 -13.21 1.17 12.83
CA LEU A 190 -13.53 0.25 11.74
C LEU A 190 -15.07 0.16 11.67
N ALA A 191 -15.72 1.19 11.11
CA ALA A 191 -17.18 1.16 10.90
C ALA A 191 -17.53 0.23 9.75
#